data_AF-A0A9P1BXE7-F1
#
_entry.id   AF-A0A9P1BXE7-F1
#
_cell.length_a   1.000
_cell.length_b   1.000
_cell.length_c   1.000
_cell.angle_alpha   90.00
_cell.angle_beta   90.00
_cell.angle_gamma   90.00
#
_symmetry.space_group_name_H-M   'P 1'
#
loop_
_entity.id
_entity.type
_entity.pdbx_description
1 polymer ?
#
loop_
_entity_poly.entity_id
_entity_poly.type
_entity_poly.pdbx_seq_one_letter_code
_entity_poly.pdbx_strand_id
1 'polypeptide(L)'
;MELNGTVKAFNPHKGWGFVECNGQDMFLHKKDLKGFCPSKGDQVQFTVGQTEKGAVAENVKVVSAPEETAYYGQIKSYNPSKGFGFISAEAFPDQDVFVLRSELPGGFGPEGSPCKFNVSMDEKGPAAKKVMLLGAAGSQIQQMKWMMGYGGGWGKGMGKGKGFGKGSADKTCWDLKKNGSCPRAAEGKCPWEPCNGKSAEA
;
A
#
# COMPACT_ATOMS: atom_id res chain seq x y z
N MET A 1 -25.76 -27.06 -0.67
CA MET A 1 -25.59 -27.01 0.80
C MET A 1 -24.47 -26.04 1.09
N GLU A 2 -24.74 -25.03 1.91
CA GLU A 2 -23.73 -24.06 2.33
C GLU A 2 -22.90 -24.67 3.48
N LEU A 3 -21.58 -24.59 3.37
CA LEU A 3 -20.61 -25.15 4.30
C LEU A 3 -19.67 -24.05 4.78
N ASN A 4 -19.29 -24.12 6.05
CA ASN A 4 -18.31 -23.22 6.65
C ASN A 4 -16.93 -23.90 6.68
N GLY A 5 -15.90 -23.16 6.33
CA GLY A 5 -14.51 -23.62 6.38
C GLY A 5 -13.54 -22.50 6.67
N THR A 6 -12.27 -22.87 6.79
CA THR A 6 -11.17 -21.97 7.13
C THR A 6 -10.21 -21.85 5.96
N VAL A 7 -9.84 -20.64 5.57
CA VAL A 7 -8.87 -20.44 4.49
C VAL A 7 -7.48 -20.89 4.95
N LYS A 8 -6.95 -21.92 4.32
CA LYS A 8 -5.64 -22.50 4.65
C LYS A 8 -4.50 -21.73 3.99
N ALA A 9 -4.69 -21.38 2.72
CA ALA A 9 -3.77 -20.55 1.97
C ALA A 9 -4.49 -19.92 0.77
N PHE A 10 -4.23 -18.66 0.48
CA PHE A 10 -4.67 -18.01 -0.75
C PHE A 10 -3.54 -17.16 -1.31
N ASN A 11 -3.22 -17.35 -2.59
CA ASN A 11 -2.16 -16.60 -3.24
C ASN A 11 -2.77 -15.55 -4.21
N PRO A 12 -2.85 -14.28 -3.80
CA PRO A 12 -3.55 -13.25 -4.57
C PRO A 12 -2.92 -12.98 -5.94
N HIS A 13 -1.59 -13.13 -6.05
CA HIS A 13 -0.88 -13.00 -7.32
C HIS A 13 -1.24 -14.10 -8.32
N LYS A 14 -1.42 -15.35 -7.83
CA LYS A 14 -1.76 -16.49 -8.69
C LYS A 14 -3.27 -16.65 -8.88
N GLY A 15 -4.08 -16.09 -7.99
CA GLY A 15 -5.54 -16.13 -8.06
C GLY A 15 -6.19 -17.44 -7.64
N TRP A 16 -5.48 -18.27 -6.86
CA TRP A 16 -5.99 -19.53 -6.35
C TRP A 16 -5.49 -19.82 -4.93
N GLY A 17 -6.20 -20.72 -4.24
CA GLY A 17 -5.94 -21.12 -2.87
C GLY A 17 -6.68 -22.38 -2.46
N PHE A 18 -6.70 -22.64 -1.16
CA PHE A 18 -7.35 -23.78 -0.54
C PHE A 18 -8.10 -23.35 0.72
N VAL A 19 -9.29 -23.91 0.88
CA VAL A 19 -10.11 -23.81 2.08
C VAL A 19 -10.26 -25.20 2.70
N GLU A 20 -10.10 -25.29 4.01
CA GLU A 20 -10.27 -26.53 4.76
C GLU A 20 -11.64 -26.52 5.42
N CYS A 21 -12.43 -27.57 5.20
CA CYS A 21 -13.75 -27.75 5.80
C CYS A 21 -13.90 -29.20 6.25
N ASN A 22 -14.19 -29.41 7.54
CA ASN A 22 -14.36 -30.74 8.14
C ASN A 22 -13.21 -31.73 7.82
N GLY A 23 -11.97 -31.23 7.75
CA GLY A 23 -10.78 -32.04 7.44
C GLY A 23 -10.56 -32.35 5.95
N GLN A 24 -11.38 -31.80 5.05
CA GLN A 24 -11.18 -31.89 3.60
C GLN A 24 -10.69 -30.55 3.03
N ASP A 25 -9.64 -30.61 2.22
CA ASP A 25 -9.11 -29.46 1.48
C ASP A 25 -9.87 -29.30 0.17
N MET A 26 -10.42 -28.11 -0.06
CA MET A 26 -11.22 -27.77 -1.24
C MET A 26 -10.53 -26.64 -1.99
N PHE A 27 -10.56 -26.73 -3.33
CA PHE A 27 -9.92 -25.75 -4.18
C PHE A 27 -10.71 -24.44 -4.18
N LEU A 28 -10.00 -23.32 -4.11
CA LEU A 28 -10.57 -21.97 -4.11
C LEU A 28 -10.00 -21.17 -5.28
N HIS A 29 -10.86 -20.62 -6.13
CA HIS A 29 -10.44 -19.82 -7.27
C HIS A 29 -10.94 -18.38 -7.15
N LYS A 30 -10.17 -17.41 -7.69
CA LYS A 30 -10.51 -15.98 -7.55
C LYS A 30 -11.87 -15.59 -8.14
N LYS A 31 -12.36 -16.34 -9.13
CA LYS A 31 -13.65 -16.08 -9.78
C LYS A 31 -14.82 -16.30 -8.82
N ASP A 32 -14.67 -17.25 -7.88
CA ASP A 32 -15.71 -17.64 -6.93
C ASP A 32 -15.79 -16.73 -5.70
N LEU A 33 -14.82 -15.83 -5.57
CA LEU A 33 -14.71 -14.87 -4.47
C LEU A 33 -15.51 -13.58 -4.71
N LYS A 34 -16.02 -13.32 -5.92
CA LYS A 34 -16.77 -12.09 -6.27
C LYS A 34 -16.09 -10.81 -5.73
N GLY A 35 -14.77 -10.74 -5.87
CA GLY A 35 -13.97 -9.60 -5.43
C GLY A 35 -13.46 -9.68 -4.01
N PHE A 36 -13.83 -10.70 -3.23
CA PHE A 36 -13.31 -10.88 -1.88
C PHE A 36 -11.83 -11.35 -1.90
N CYS A 37 -11.03 -10.86 -0.93
CA CYS A 37 -9.65 -11.26 -0.73
C CYS A 37 -9.47 -12.04 0.58
N PRO A 38 -9.61 -13.38 0.57
CA PRO A 38 -9.39 -14.21 1.75
C PRO A 38 -7.94 -14.16 2.20
N SER A 39 -7.75 -14.06 3.51
CA SER A 39 -6.48 -14.21 4.19
C SER A 39 -6.41 -15.57 4.89
N LYS A 40 -5.19 -16.04 5.17
CA LYS A 40 -5.00 -17.29 5.91
C LYS A 40 -5.64 -17.17 7.30
N GLY A 41 -6.51 -18.12 7.64
CA GLY A 41 -7.24 -18.15 8.90
C GLY A 41 -8.67 -17.60 8.83
N ASP A 42 -9.06 -16.97 7.71
CA ASP A 42 -10.41 -16.41 7.58
C ASP A 42 -11.48 -17.53 7.57
N GLN A 43 -12.56 -17.33 8.33
CA GLN A 43 -13.75 -18.17 8.26
C GLN A 43 -14.60 -17.75 7.06
N VAL A 44 -14.87 -18.70 6.18
CA VAL A 44 -15.67 -18.48 4.96
C VAL A 44 -16.81 -19.50 4.86
N GLN A 45 -17.94 -19.06 4.33
CA GLN A 45 -19.09 -19.87 3.95
C GLN A 45 -19.09 -20.00 2.43
N PHE A 46 -19.25 -21.21 1.93
CA PHE A 46 -19.21 -21.50 0.51
C PHE A 46 -20.12 -22.70 0.20
N THR A 47 -20.35 -22.96 -1.08
CA THR A 47 -21.05 -24.16 -1.55
C THR A 47 -20.04 -25.11 -2.16
N VAL A 48 -20.17 -26.41 -1.88
CA VAL A 48 -19.28 -27.42 -2.49
C VAL A 48 -19.75 -27.75 -3.89
N GLY A 49 -18.90 -27.46 -4.87
CA GLY A 49 -18.99 -27.94 -6.24
C GLY A 49 -18.08 -29.15 -6.48
N GLN A 50 -18.37 -29.92 -7.52
CA GLN A 50 -17.49 -30.98 -8.02
C GLN A 50 -17.01 -30.61 -9.42
N THR A 51 -15.71 -30.73 -9.65
CA THR A 51 -15.08 -30.54 -10.96
C THR A 51 -14.25 -31.76 -11.31
N GLU A 52 -13.78 -31.81 -12.55
CA GLU A 52 -12.85 -32.82 -13.06
C GLU A 52 -11.55 -32.92 -12.23
N LYS A 53 -11.22 -31.85 -11.47
CA LYS A 53 -10.03 -31.74 -10.62
C LYS A 53 -10.30 -32.00 -9.13
N GLY A 54 -11.55 -32.26 -8.75
CA GLY A 54 -11.97 -32.51 -7.37
C GLY A 54 -12.95 -31.49 -6.82
N ALA A 55 -13.11 -31.49 -5.49
CA ALA A 55 -14.02 -30.60 -4.78
C ALA A 55 -13.56 -29.14 -4.83
N VAL A 56 -14.47 -28.25 -5.21
CA VAL A 56 -14.23 -26.80 -5.34
C VAL A 56 -15.19 -26.04 -4.43
N ALA A 57 -14.73 -24.94 -3.86
CA ALA A 57 -15.55 -24.01 -3.11
C ALA A 57 -16.11 -22.93 -4.05
N GLU A 58 -17.43 -22.93 -4.25
CA GLU A 58 -18.18 -21.98 -5.07
C GLU A 58 -18.95 -20.98 -4.19
N ASN A 59 -19.25 -19.79 -4.73
CA ASN A 59 -20.02 -18.74 -4.04
C ASN A 59 -19.51 -18.42 -2.62
N VAL A 60 -18.21 -18.12 -2.51
CA VAL A 60 -17.56 -17.95 -1.22
C VAL A 60 -17.88 -16.58 -0.61
N LYS A 61 -18.27 -16.57 0.67
CA LYS A 61 -18.60 -15.40 1.50
C LYS A 61 -17.84 -15.49 2.82
N VAL A 62 -17.55 -14.38 3.47
CA VAL A 62 -16.89 -14.37 4.79
C VAL A 62 -17.91 -14.50 5.91
N VAL A 63 -17.58 -15.29 6.95
CA VAL A 63 -18.44 -15.51 8.12
C VAL A 63 -17.88 -14.84 9.37
N SER A 64 -16.56 -14.85 9.59
CA SER A 64 -15.96 -14.07 10.68
C SER A 64 -15.46 -12.74 10.17
N ALA A 65 -16.16 -11.68 10.54
CA ALA A 65 -15.63 -10.34 10.57
C ALA A 65 -14.65 -10.21 11.74
N PRO A 66 -13.35 -10.00 11.52
CA PRO A 66 -12.79 -8.75 12.00
C PRO A 66 -13.38 -7.64 11.13
N GLU A 67 -13.67 -6.48 11.69
CA GLU A 67 -14.10 -5.22 11.05
C GLU A 67 -13.25 -4.68 9.87
N GLU A 68 -12.52 -5.55 9.18
CA GLU A 68 -11.50 -5.30 8.17
C GLU A 68 -11.50 -6.40 7.08
N THR A 69 -12.65 -6.69 6.47
CA THR A 69 -12.69 -7.60 5.32
C THR A 69 -12.09 -6.93 4.10
N ALA A 70 -11.09 -7.58 3.49
CA ALA A 70 -10.40 -7.07 2.32
C ALA A 70 -11.15 -7.45 1.02
N TYR A 71 -11.35 -6.48 0.15
CA TYR A 71 -11.97 -6.59 -1.15
C TYR A 71 -11.04 -6.06 -2.25
N TYR A 72 -11.24 -6.56 -3.45
CA TYR A 72 -10.65 -6.08 -4.68
C TYR A 72 -11.63 -5.16 -5.41
N GLY A 73 -11.08 -4.12 -6.02
CA GLY A 73 -11.83 -3.22 -6.87
C GLY A 73 -10.91 -2.41 -7.76
N GLN A 74 -11.50 -1.47 -8.49
CA GLN A 74 -10.82 -0.57 -9.39
C GLN A 74 -11.19 0.86 -9.04
N ILE A 75 -10.22 1.77 -9.07
CA ILE A 75 -10.49 3.20 -8.83
C ILE A 75 -11.32 3.71 -10.01
N LYS A 76 -12.58 4.05 -9.75
CA LYS A 76 -13.50 4.58 -10.76
C LYS A 76 -13.22 6.05 -11.04
N SER A 77 -13.02 6.83 -9.98
CA SER A 77 -12.58 8.22 -10.10
C SER A 77 -11.89 8.70 -8.82
N TYR A 78 -10.92 9.60 -8.97
CA TYR A 78 -10.22 10.22 -7.85
C TYR A 78 -10.00 11.71 -8.09
N ASN A 79 -10.43 12.55 -7.14
CA ASN A 79 -10.23 13.98 -7.23
C ASN A 79 -9.10 14.42 -6.27
N PRO A 80 -7.90 14.75 -6.78
CA PRO A 80 -6.76 15.12 -5.93
C PRO A 80 -6.97 16.44 -5.19
N SER A 81 -7.76 17.36 -5.74
CA SER A 81 -8.05 18.67 -5.14
C SER A 81 -8.97 18.54 -3.93
N LYS A 82 -9.97 17.65 -4.00
CA LYS A 82 -10.87 17.38 -2.88
C LYS A 82 -10.33 16.32 -1.93
N GLY A 83 -9.36 15.51 -2.38
CA GLY A 83 -8.72 14.47 -1.56
C GLY A 83 -9.61 13.25 -1.30
N PHE A 84 -10.56 12.96 -2.20
CA PHE A 84 -11.39 11.76 -2.12
C PHE A 84 -11.66 11.17 -3.50
N GLY A 85 -12.07 9.91 -3.53
CA GLY A 85 -12.45 9.20 -4.73
C GLY A 85 -13.47 8.10 -4.47
N PHE A 86 -13.71 7.31 -5.51
CA PHE A 86 -14.66 6.21 -5.53
C PHE A 86 -14.02 4.97 -6.16
N ILE A 87 -14.23 3.82 -5.53
CA ILE A 87 -13.75 2.52 -5.97
C ILE A 87 -14.95 1.69 -6.36
N SER A 88 -14.92 1.15 -7.58
CA SER A 88 -15.89 0.16 -8.05
C SER A 88 -15.42 -1.22 -7.65
N ALA A 89 -16.28 -1.98 -6.97
CA ALA A 89 -15.97 -3.32 -6.51
C ALA A 89 -17.11 -4.28 -6.84
N GLU A 90 -16.75 -5.48 -7.27
CA GLU A 90 -17.70 -6.55 -7.64
C GLU A 90 -18.52 -7.05 -6.45
N ALA A 91 -18.03 -6.84 -5.22
CA ALA A 91 -18.76 -7.14 -3.99
C ALA A 91 -19.94 -6.18 -3.73
N PHE A 92 -19.91 -4.98 -4.31
CA PHE A 92 -20.93 -3.94 -4.14
C PHE A 92 -21.35 -3.38 -5.50
N PRO A 93 -22.11 -4.14 -6.31
CA PRO A 93 -22.50 -3.69 -7.65
C PRO A 93 -23.44 -2.48 -7.63
N ASP A 94 -24.22 -2.31 -6.56
CA ASP A 94 -25.23 -1.25 -6.44
C ASP A 94 -24.69 0.10 -5.91
N GLN A 95 -23.46 0.14 -5.38
CA GLN A 95 -22.91 1.36 -4.77
C GLN A 95 -21.38 1.45 -4.90
N ASP A 96 -20.88 2.67 -5.08
CA ASP A 96 -19.44 2.92 -5.14
C ASP A 96 -18.85 3.01 -3.72
N VAL A 97 -17.68 2.41 -3.50
CA VAL A 97 -16.97 2.45 -2.22
C VAL A 97 -16.19 3.75 -2.12
N PHE A 98 -16.43 4.54 -1.07
CA PHE A 98 -15.78 5.83 -0.87
C PHE A 98 -14.34 5.67 -0.39
N VAL A 99 -13.38 6.40 -0.95
CA VAL A 99 -11.97 6.37 -0.50
C VAL A 99 -11.43 7.78 -0.22
N LEU A 100 -10.68 7.91 0.87
CA LEU A 100 -9.98 9.15 1.23
C LEU A 100 -8.52 9.14 0.75
N ARG A 101 -7.97 10.32 0.49
CA ARG A 101 -6.54 10.51 0.19
C ARG A 101 -5.63 9.87 1.25
N SER A 102 -6.01 9.93 2.52
CA SER A 102 -5.23 9.36 3.63
C SER A 102 -5.14 7.84 3.58
N GLU A 103 -6.12 7.17 2.97
CA GLU A 103 -6.18 5.71 2.87
C GLU A 103 -5.43 5.17 1.65
N LEU A 104 -5.10 6.04 0.68
CA LEU A 104 -4.36 5.68 -0.52
C LEU A 104 -2.84 5.76 -0.28
N PRO A 105 -2.06 4.79 -0.78
CA PRO A 105 -0.62 4.85 -0.67
C PRO A 105 -0.13 6.05 -1.49
N GLY A 106 0.62 6.95 -0.85
CA GLY A 106 1.13 8.17 -1.50
C GLY A 106 0.09 9.26 -1.76
N GLY A 107 -1.17 9.07 -1.34
CA GLY A 107 -2.24 10.06 -1.50
C GLY A 107 -2.66 10.31 -2.95
N PHE A 108 -2.40 9.36 -3.84
CA PHE A 108 -2.79 9.43 -5.24
C PHE A 108 -3.40 8.10 -5.68
N GLY A 109 -4.57 8.16 -6.31
CA GLY A 109 -5.27 6.99 -6.83
C GLY A 109 -5.50 7.17 -8.33
N PRO A 110 -4.71 6.55 -9.21
CA PRO A 110 -4.92 6.67 -10.64
C PRO A 110 -6.20 5.94 -11.05
N GLU A 111 -7.03 6.59 -11.86
CA GLU A 111 -8.28 6.02 -12.38
C GLU A 111 -7.99 4.74 -13.20
N GLY A 112 -8.83 3.72 -13.04
CA GLY A 112 -8.64 2.39 -13.64
C GLY A 112 -7.62 1.50 -12.94
N SER A 113 -6.96 1.96 -11.86
CA SER A 113 -5.98 1.13 -11.16
C SER A 113 -6.67 0.04 -10.32
N PRO A 114 -6.25 -1.23 -10.45
CA PRO A 114 -6.74 -2.29 -9.57
C PRO A 114 -6.14 -2.08 -8.17
N CYS A 115 -6.98 -2.24 -7.15
CA CYS A 115 -6.60 -2.03 -5.77
C CYS A 115 -7.23 -3.10 -4.87
N LYS A 116 -6.56 -3.37 -3.75
CA LYS A 116 -7.05 -4.13 -2.61
C LYS A 116 -7.33 -3.14 -1.49
N PHE A 117 -8.48 -3.23 -0.85
CA PHE A 117 -8.87 -2.33 0.24
C PHE A 117 -9.75 -3.07 1.24
N ASN A 118 -9.81 -2.57 2.47
CA ASN A 118 -10.73 -3.08 3.48
C ASN A 118 -12.00 -2.24 3.48
N VAL A 119 -13.16 -2.81 3.75
CA VAL A 119 -14.41 -2.03 3.86
C VAL A 119 -14.79 -1.82 5.31
N SER A 120 -15.01 -0.55 5.69
CA SER A 120 -15.78 -0.18 6.86
C SER A 120 -17.15 0.34 6.44
N MET A 121 -18.19 0.03 7.22
CA MET A 121 -19.50 0.67 7.05
C MET A 121 -19.52 1.97 7.87
N ASP A 122 -19.71 3.09 7.18
CA ASP A 122 -19.83 4.41 7.77
C ASP A 122 -21.25 4.96 7.49
N GLU A 123 -21.65 6.07 8.13
CA GLU A 123 -23.01 6.66 7.99
C GLU A 123 -23.38 7.01 6.53
N LYS A 124 -22.38 7.21 5.67
CA LYS A 124 -22.56 7.58 4.26
C LYS A 124 -22.46 6.40 3.29
N GLY A 125 -22.27 5.18 3.80
CA GLY A 125 -22.08 3.97 3.00
C GLY A 125 -20.71 3.31 3.23
N PRO A 126 -20.33 2.34 2.39
CA PRO A 126 -19.08 1.60 2.50
C PRO A 126 -17.89 2.52 2.20
N ALA A 127 -16.99 2.67 3.17
CA ALA A 127 -15.73 3.37 3.02
C ALA A 127 -14.56 2.38 2.94
N ALA A 128 -13.63 2.65 2.04
CA ALA A 128 -12.40 1.90 1.87
C ALA A 128 -11.34 2.38 2.85
N LYS A 129 -10.80 1.46 3.66
CA LYS A 129 -9.66 1.64 4.55
C LYS A 129 -8.47 0.80 4.09
N LYS A 130 -7.24 1.21 4.44
CA LYS A 130 -5.99 0.48 4.13
C LYS A 130 -5.88 0.09 2.64
N VAL A 131 -6.05 1.04 1.74
CA VAL A 131 -6.00 0.76 0.29
C VAL A 131 -4.56 0.45 -0.14
N MET A 132 -4.42 -0.57 -0.99
CA MET A 132 -3.17 -1.00 -1.61
C MET A 132 -3.38 -1.09 -3.13
N LEU A 133 -2.61 -0.34 -3.90
CA LEU A 133 -2.67 -0.39 -5.35
C LEU A 133 -1.87 -1.58 -5.87
N LEU A 134 -2.48 -2.39 -6.73
CA LEU A 134 -1.90 -3.61 -7.29
C LEU A 134 -1.35 -3.31 -8.69
N GLY A 135 -0.12 -3.75 -8.98
CA GLY A 135 0.51 -3.60 -10.30
C GLY A 135 1.37 -2.33 -10.48
N ALA A 136 1.62 -1.95 -11.74
CA ALA A 136 2.57 -0.88 -12.11
C ALA A 136 2.20 0.50 -11.53
N ALA A 137 0.92 0.75 -11.23
CA ALA A 137 0.44 1.94 -10.53
C ALA A 137 1.02 2.07 -9.10
N GLY A 138 1.19 0.96 -8.38
CA GLY A 138 1.85 0.95 -7.07
C GLY A 138 3.34 1.30 -7.18
N SER A 139 4.03 0.78 -8.21
CA SER A 139 5.43 1.12 -8.50
C SER A 139 5.61 2.55 -9.03
N GLN A 140 4.67 3.07 -9.82
CA GLN A 140 4.70 4.46 -10.30
C GLN A 140 4.44 5.45 -9.18
N ILE A 141 3.55 5.18 -8.22
CA ILE A 141 3.41 6.03 -7.03
C ILE A 141 4.66 5.95 -6.15
N GLN A 142 5.25 4.76 -6.02
CA GLN A 142 6.54 4.65 -5.35
C GLN A 142 7.57 5.50 -6.08
N GLN A 143 7.77 5.37 -7.40
CA GLN A 143 8.66 6.23 -8.22
C GLN A 143 8.34 7.73 -8.13
N MET A 144 7.07 8.10 -8.16
CA MET A 144 6.61 9.49 -8.09
C MET A 144 6.75 10.07 -6.68
N LYS A 145 6.80 9.23 -5.64
CA LYS A 145 7.21 9.60 -4.26
C LYS A 145 8.72 9.90 -4.17
N TRP A 146 9.56 9.41 -5.08
CA TRP A 146 10.97 9.83 -5.21
C TRP A 146 11.14 11.07 -6.11
N MET A 147 10.24 11.30 -7.08
CA MET A 147 10.29 12.47 -7.97
C MET A 147 9.60 13.72 -7.39
N MET A 148 8.55 13.55 -6.58
CA MET A 148 7.83 14.63 -5.91
C MET A 148 8.21 14.61 -4.44
N GLY A 149 9.35 15.24 -4.12
CA GLY A 149 9.82 15.40 -2.76
C GLY A 149 8.72 15.96 -1.86
N TYR A 150 8.37 15.22 -0.82
CA TYR A 150 7.64 15.76 0.32
C TYR A 150 8.57 16.73 1.08
N GLY A 151 8.70 17.94 0.55
CA GLY A 151 8.86 19.14 1.36
C GLY A 151 7.51 19.42 2.01
N GLY A 152 7.42 19.18 3.31
CA GLY A 152 6.24 19.53 4.11
C GLY A 152 6.07 21.04 4.30
N GLY A 153 4.86 21.43 4.69
CA GLY A 153 4.55 22.74 5.27
C GLY A 153 3.43 23.46 4.51
N TRP A 154 2.16 23.31 4.90
CA TRP A 154 1.46 24.16 5.87
C TRP A 154 1.56 25.66 5.55
N GLY A 155 0.42 26.25 5.17
CA GLY A 155 0.35 27.62 4.73
C GLY A 155 0.64 28.67 5.80
N LYS A 156 1.01 29.86 5.34
CA LYS A 156 0.49 31.16 5.81
C LYS A 156 1.02 32.27 4.91
N GLY A 157 0.11 33.18 4.55
CA GLY A 157 0.31 34.62 4.38
C GLY A 157 1.60 35.12 3.74
N MET A 158 1.45 35.73 2.57
CA MET A 158 2.38 36.73 2.06
C MET A 158 2.57 37.85 3.09
N GLY A 159 3.77 37.98 3.64
CA GLY A 159 4.15 39.06 4.54
C GLY A 159 5.66 39.28 4.49
N LYS A 160 6.08 40.40 3.91
CA LYS A 160 7.47 40.87 3.81
C LYS A 160 8.11 41.00 5.19
N GLY A 161 9.41 40.70 5.31
CA GLY A 161 10.26 41.37 6.31
C GLY A 161 11.39 40.54 6.91
N LYS A 162 12.61 40.98 6.61
CA LYS A 162 13.93 40.77 7.24
C LYS A 162 13.91 40.21 8.68
N GLY A 163 14.77 39.23 8.97
CA GLY A 163 15.09 38.85 10.36
C GLY A 163 16.15 37.76 10.46
N PHE A 164 17.20 38.05 11.21
CA PHE A 164 18.42 37.29 11.46
C PHE A 164 18.24 35.98 12.27
N GLY A 165 19.08 34.98 11.98
CA GLY A 165 20.03 34.45 12.98
C GLY A 165 19.72 33.17 13.77
N LYS A 166 20.72 32.26 13.75
CA LYS A 166 21.01 31.07 14.59
C LYS A 166 20.17 29.82 14.26
N GLY A 167 20.74 28.72 13.74
CA GLY A 167 21.87 27.91 14.25
C GLY A 167 21.29 26.82 15.15
N SER A 168 21.58 25.53 15.09
CA SER A 168 22.60 24.69 14.45
C SER A 168 22.12 23.23 14.63
N ALA A 169 22.38 22.33 13.68
CA ALA A 169 22.77 20.93 13.92
C ALA A 169 22.91 20.19 12.58
N ASP A 170 24.16 20.00 12.19
CA ASP A 170 24.72 19.32 11.03
C ASP A 170 24.13 17.94 10.67
N LYS A 171 24.26 17.62 9.37
CA LYS A 171 24.66 16.33 8.71
C LYS A 171 23.78 16.13 7.45
N THR A 172 24.25 16.22 6.21
CA THR A 172 25.52 15.74 5.66
C THR A 172 25.94 16.52 4.40
N CYS A 173 27.25 16.76 4.34
CA CYS A 173 28.04 17.30 3.25
C CYS A 173 27.81 16.48 1.95
N TRP A 174 27.24 17.12 0.94
CA TRP A 174 27.28 16.66 -0.44
C TRP A 174 28.56 17.18 -1.12
N ASP A 175 29.05 16.38 -2.07
CA ASP A 175 30.06 16.68 -3.09
C ASP A 175 31.55 16.53 -2.73
N LEU A 176 32.03 15.27 -2.76
CA LEU A 176 33.45 14.92 -2.79
C LEU A 176 34.03 14.86 -4.23
N LYS A 177 33.23 15.07 -5.28
CA LYS A 177 33.65 14.87 -6.69
C LYS A 177 34.07 16.14 -7.43
N LYS A 178 33.89 17.34 -6.86
CA LYS A 178 34.15 18.60 -7.60
C LYS A 178 35.42 19.36 -7.24
N ASN A 179 36.07 19.09 -6.12
CA ASN A 179 37.07 20.03 -5.60
C ASN A 179 38.28 19.38 -4.90
N GLY A 180 38.37 18.04 -4.83
CA GLY A 180 39.61 17.34 -4.48
C GLY A 180 40.28 17.78 -3.17
N SER A 181 39.55 18.40 -2.24
CA SER A 181 40.06 18.85 -0.94
C SER A 181 38.91 19.11 0.03
N CYS A 182 39.05 18.59 1.25
CA CYS A 182 38.08 18.76 2.31
C CYS A 182 38.15 20.21 2.85
N PRO A 183 37.04 20.97 2.87
CA PRO A 183 37.07 22.38 3.30
C PRO A 183 37.35 22.58 4.79
N ARG A 184 37.53 21.50 5.57
CA ARG A 184 37.77 21.57 7.02
C ARG A 184 39.24 21.56 7.43
N ALA A 185 40.17 21.65 6.48
CA ALA A 185 41.61 21.65 6.76
C ALA A 185 42.15 22.95 7.39
N ALA A 186 41.33 24.00 7.58
CA ALA A 186 41.82 25.26 8.14
C ALA A 186 41.92 25.30 9.68
N GLU A 187 41.31 24.35 10.41
CA GLU A 187 41.29 24.40 11.90
C GLU A 187 41.57 23.04 12.56
N GLY A 188 42.38 22.20 11.90
CA GLY A 188 43.27 21.26 12.59
C GLY A 188 42.68 20.11 13.40
N LYS A 189 41.37 19.77 13.33
CA LYS A 189 40.85 18.54 13.94
C LYS A 189 39.72 17.90 13.11
N CYS A 190 40.08 16.99 12.22
CA CYS A 190 39.14 16.01 11.69
C CYS A 190 39.02 14.87 12.72
N PRO A 191 37.81 14.56 13.24
CA PRO A 191 37.64 13.58 14.30
C PRO A 191 37.59 12.11 13.82
N TRP A 192 38.07 11.84 12.60
CA TRP A 192 38.11 10.49 12.02
C TRP A 192 39.48 10.23 11.41
N GLU A 193 40.29 9.50 12.17
CA GLU A 193 41.45 8.73 11.74
C GLU A 193 41.28 7.29 12.27
N PRO A 194 41.81 6.25 11.60
CA PRO A 194 43.08 6.28 10.86
C PRO A 194 42.91 6.31 9.33
N CYS A 195 43.55 7.31 8.71
CA CYS A 195 44.09 7.13 7.37
C CYS A 195 45.17 6.06 7.45
N ASN A 196 44.85 4.85 7.01
CA ASN A 196 45.84 3.80 6.81
C ASN A 196 46.92 4.35 5.88
N GLY A 197 48.13 4.43 6.41
CA GLY A 197 49.25 5.06 5.76
C GLY A 197 49.60 4.41 4.44
N LYS A 198 49.93 5.26 3.47
CA LYS A 198 51.15 5.09 2.68
C LYS A 198 51.82 6.45 2.62
N SER A 199 52.80 6.59 3.51
CA SER A 199 53.85 7.59 3.42
C SER A 199 54.62 7.46 2.11
N ALA A 200 55.16 8.61 1.72
CA ALA A 200 55.98 8.91 0.57
C ALA A 200 57.16 7.96 0.33
N GLU A 201 57.68 8.00 -0.91
CA GLU A 201 59.10 8.04 -1.31
C GLU A 201 59.09 8.05 -2.86
N ALA A 202 59.82 8.86 -3.61
CA ALA A 202 60.82 9.90 -3.36
C ALA A 202 60.77 10.91 -4.52
#